data_AF-A0A5N7SKZ2-F1
#
_entry.id   AF-A0A5N7SKZ2-F1
#
_cell.length_a   1.000
_cell.length_b   1.000
_cell.length_c   1.000
_cell.angle_alpha   90.00
_cell.angle_beta   90.00
_cell.angle_gamma   90.00
#
_symmetry.space_group_name_H-M   'P 1'
#
loop_
_entity.id
_entity.type
_entity.pdbx_description
1 polymer ?
#
loop_
_entity_poly.entity_id
_entity_poly.type
_entity_poly.pdbx_seq_one_letter_code
_entity_poly.pdbx_strand_id
1 'polypeptide(L)'
;MSSHAQAVNLMTKIMYQSRPATTTTMAQCRTCQGESPGGMECARCLTEKLGRVIANRGAALCWLESFLKVQRDEAHVFICAKRVDASAL
;
A
#
# COMPACT_ATOMS: atom_id res chain seq x y z
N MET A 1 -8.61 9.86 -20.63
CA MET A 1 -8.63 8.58 -19.90
C MET A 1 -9.88 8.52 -19.05
N SER A 2 -10.55 7.38 -18.94
CA SER A 2 -11.72 7.24 -18.05
C SER A 2 -11.31 7.35 -16.58
N SER A 3 -12.23 7.81 -15.72
CA SER A 3 -12.05 7.85 -14.27
C SER A 3 -11.71 6.47 -13.70
N HIS A 4 -12.31 5.41 -14.26
CA HIS A 4 -11.98 4.02 -13.94
C HIS A 4 -10.50 3.68 -14.20
N ALA A 5 -9.98 3.98 -15.40
CA ALA A 5 -8.59 3.69 -15.73
C ALA A 5 -7.60 4.47 -14.84
N GLN A 6 -7.93 5.71 -14.49
CA GLN A 6 -7.15 6.51 -13.55
C GLN A 6 -7.19 5.92 -12.13
N ALA A 7 -8.36 5.49 -11.67
CA ALA A 7 -8.52 4.85 -10.37
C ALA A 7 -7.68 3.57 -10.27
N VAL A 8 -7.75 2.69 -11.27
CA VAL A 8 -6.93 1.47 -11.32
C VAL A 8 -5.45 1.80 -11.30
N ASN A 9 -4.99 2.78 -12.09
CA ASN A 9 -3.57 3.18 -12.10
C ASN A 9 -3.11 3.69 -10.72
N LEU A 10 -3.94 4.48 -10.04
CA LEU A 10 -3.64 4.97 -8.70
C LEU A 10 -3.64 3.84 -7.68
N MET A 11 -4.59 2.91 -7.74
CA MET A 11 -4.61 1.73 -6.89
C MET A 11 -3.32 0.90 -7.05
N THR A 12 -2.88 0.63 -8.29
CA THR A 12 -1.61 -0.07 -8.54
C THR A 12 -0.41 0.66 -7.94
N LYS A 13 -0.35 1.99 -8.06
CA LYS A 13 0.71 2.78 -7.44
C LYS A 13 0.65 2.74 -5.91
N ILE A 14 -0.54 2.81 -5.33
CA ILE A 14 -0.72 2.71 -3.88
C ILE A 14 -0.22 1.36 -3.38
N MET A 15 -0.61 0.25 -4.04
CA MET A 15 -0.12 -1.09 -3.69
C MET A 15 1.41 -1.16 -3.72
N TYR A 16 2.02 -0.61 -4.77
CA TYR A 16 3.49 -0.55 -4.90
C TYR A 16 4.13 0.30 -3.77
N GLN A 17 3.52 1.40 -3.35
CA GLN A 17 4.03 2.30 -2.31
C GLN A 17 3.73 1.82 -0.88
N SER A 18 2.95 0.75 -0.71
CA SER A 18 2.63 0.11 0.57
C SER A 18 3.50 -1.11 0.87
N ARG A 19 4.66 -1.25 0.21
CA ARG A 19 5.60 -2.34 0.53
C ARG A 19 6.19 -2.18 1.93
N PRO A 20 6.57 -3.29 2.58
CA PRO A 20 7.23 -3.25 3.89
C PRO A 20 8.53 -2.46 3.84
N ALA A 21 8.77 -1.64 4.87
CA ALA A 21 10.02 -0.91 5.06
C ALA A 21 11.23 -1.86 5.23
N THR A 22 11.01 -3.07 5.74
CA THR A 22 12.08 -4.07 5.94
C THR A 22 12.72 -4.57 4.64
N THR A 23 12.02 -4.44 3.51
CA THR A 23 12.48 -4.92 2.21
C THR A 23 12.62 -3.79 1.17
N THR A 24 12.44 -2.54 1.60
CA THR A 24 12.36 -1.40 0.69
C THR A 24 13.19 -0.23 1.21
N THR A 25 14.01 0.38 0.35
CA THR A 25 14.69 1.62 0.70
C THR A 25 13.67 2.74 0.91
N MET A 26 13.61 3.26 2.14
CA MET A 26 12.71 4.34 2.51
C MET A 26 13.40 5.70 2.39
N ALA A 27 12.66 6.72 2.00
CA ALA A 27 13.08 8.13 2.07
C ALA A 27 11.85 9.03 2.28
N GLN A 28 12.07 10.34 2.37
CA GLN A 28 10.99 11.31 2.57
C GLN A 28 10.15 11.47 1.30
N CYS A 29 8.84 11.38 1.46
CA CYS A 29 7.84 11.63 0.43
C CYS A 29 8.01 13.06 -0.09
N ARG A 30 8.21 13.20 -1.40
CA ARG A 30 8.32 14.51 -2.07
C ARG A 30 7.11 15.45 -1.89
N THR A 31 5.95 14.93 -1.48
CA THR A 31 4.71 15.70 -1.33
C THR A 31 4.43 16.08 0.12
N CYS A 32 4.61 15.17 1.07
CA CYS A 32 4.21 15.39 2.47
C CYS A 32 5.31 15.13 3.49
N GLN A 33 6.55 14.87 3.06
CA GLN A 33 7.72 14.58 3.91
C GLN A 33 7.59 13.36 4.84
N GLY A 34 6.49 12.62 4.75
CA GLY A 34 6.29 11.35 5.45
C GLY A 34 7.11 10.24 4.80
N GLU A 35 7.26 9.11 5.48
CA GLU A 35 8.03 7.99 4.97
C GLU A 35 7.43 7.40 3.68
N SER A 36 8.26 7.13 2.67
CA SER A 36 7.83 6.54 1.40
C SER A 36 8.93 5.69 0.75
N PRO A 37 8.57 4.58 0.08
CA PRO A 37 9.50 3.86 -0.80
C PRO A 37 10.18 4.77 -1.83
N GLY A 38 11.51 4.83 -1.78
CA GLY A 38 12.34 5.57 -2.73
C GLY A 38 12.09 7.08 -2.77
N GLY A 39 11.49 7.69 -1.73
CA GLY A 39 11.19 9.13 -1.68
C GLY A 39 10.11 9.58 -2.67
N MET A 40 9.40 8.61 -3.25
CA MET A 40 8.29 8.86 -4.15
C MET A 40 7.06 9.38 -3.39
N GLU A 41 5.97 9.60 -4.12
CA GLU A 41 4.72 9.98 -3.49
C GLU A 41 4.15 8.78 -2.70
N CYS A 42 3.95 8.98 -1.39
CA CYS A 42 3.54 7.91 -0.50
C CYS A 42 2.09 7.44 -0.75
N ALA A 43 1.77 6.26 -0.23
CA ALA A 43 0.43 5.66 -0.31
C ALA A 43 -0.67 6.65 0.14
N ARG A 44 -0.46 7.41 1.23
CA ARG A 44 -1.43 8.41 1.70
C ARG A 44 -1.70 9.50 0.66
N CYS A 45 -0.66 10.10 0.09
CA CYS A 45 -0.80 11.14 -0.93
C CYS A 45 -1.48 10.62 -2.20
N LEU A 46 -1.16 9.40 -2.61
CA LEU A 46 -1.81 8.74 -3.75
C LEU A 46 -3.29 8.42 -3.47
N THR A 47 -3.63 8.01 -2.25
CA THR A 47 -5.03 7.77 -1.83
C THR A 47 -5.85 9.05 -1.83
N GLU A 48 -5.28 10.18 -1.42
CA GLU A 48 -5.93 11.49 -1.54
C GLU A 48 -6.18 11.89 -3.01
N LYS A 49 -5.30 11.49 -3.94
CA LYS A 49 -5.53 11.68 -5.38
C LYS A 49 -6.62 10.75 -5.89
N LEU A 50 -6.63 9.49 -5.47
CA LEU A 50 -7.67 8.52 -5.80
C LEU A 50 -9.04 9.03 -5.37
N GLY A 51 -9.16 9.49 -4.12
CA GLY A 51 -10.40 10.06 -3.57
C GLY A 51 -10.94 11.24 -4.39
N ARG A 52 -10.06 12.08 -4.94
CA ARG A 52 -10.46 13.17 -5.85
C ARG A 52 -10.93 12.65 -7.21
N VAL A 53 -10.21 11.67 -7.79
CA VAL A 53 -10.57 11.08 -9.10
C VAL A 53 -11.94 10.41 -9.08
N ILE A 54 -12.29 9.75 -7.97
CA ILE A 54 -13.58 9.06 -7.82
C ILE A 54 -14.64 9.89 -7.08
N ALA A 55 -14.32 11.15 -6.74
CA ALA A 55 -15.14 12.04 -5.91
C ALA A 55 -15.62 11.41 -4.59
N ASN A 56 -14.84 10.50 -4.01
CA ASN A 56 -15.15 9.80 -2.76
C ASN A 56 -13.87 9.45 -1.99
N ARG A 57 -13.48 10.34 -1.07
CA ARG A 57 -12.31 10.16 -0.21
C ARG A 57 -12.46 8.97 0.75
N GLY A 58 -13.65 8.77 1.30
CA GLY A 58 -13.92 7.69 2.25
C GLY A 58 -13.72 6.31 1.63
N ALA A 59 -14.21 6.11 0.41
CA ALA A 59 -14.00 4.87 -0.33
C ALA A 59 -12.52 4.58 -0.61
N ALA A 60 -11.74 5.61 -0.98
CA ALA A 60 -10.31 5.46 -1.23
C ALA A 60 -9.53 5.08 0.04
N LEU A 61 -9.85 5.71 1.18
CA LEU A 61 -9.24 5.41 2.48
C LEU A 61 -9.60 4.00 2.97
N CYS A 62 -10.88 3.63 2.93
CA CYS A 62 -11.36 2.30 3.31
C CYS A 62 -10.69 1.20 2.46
N TRP A 63 -10.51 1.46 1.16
CA TRP A 63 -9.78 0.53 0.30
C TRP A 63 -8.31 0.38 0.70
N LEU A 64 -7.59 1.49 0.98
CA LEU A 64 -6.21 1.44 1.46
C LEU A 64 -6.10 0.65 2.77
N GLU A 65 -6.97 0.91 3.75
CA GLU A 65 -6.99 0.20 5.03
C GLU A 65 -7.22 -1.31 4.86
N SER A 66 -8.16 -1.67 3.98
CA SER A 66 -8.44 -3.06 3.63
C SER A 66 -7.23 -3.75 3.00
N PHE A 67 -6.55 -3.06 2.08
CA PHE A 67 -5.34 -3.58 1.45
C PHE A 67 -4.20 -3.79 2.46
N LEU A 68 -3.94 -2.80 3.34
CA LEU A 68 -2.93 -2.92 4.40
C LEU A 68 -3.26 -4.04 5.40
N LYS A 69 -4.56 -4.30 5.64
CA LYS A 69 -4.99 -5.43 6.45
C LYS A 69 -4.63 -6.76 5.76
N VAL A 70 -4.98 -6.92 4.48
CA VAL A 70 -4.63 -8.13 3.70
C VAL A 70 -3.13 -8.38 3.71
N GLN A 71 -2.29 -7.35 3.53
CA GLN A 71 -0.83 -7.52 3.58
C GLN A 71 -0.32 -7.99 4.96
N ARG A 72 -0.92 -7.51 6.05
CA ARG A 72 -0.57 -7.95 7.41
C ARG A 72 -1.02 -9.39 7.65
N ASP A 73 -2.22 -9.73 7.23
CA ASP A 73 -2.77 -11.08 7.36
C ASP A 73 -1.92 -12.07 6.55
N GLU A 74 -1.54 -11.72 5.32
CA GLU A 74 -0.63 -12.51 4.47
C GLU A 74 0.76 -12.72 5.13
N ALA A 75 1.36 -11.65 5.66
CA ALA A 75 2.63 -11.77 6.38
C ALA A 75 2.52 -12.70 7.59
N HIS A 76 1.39 -12.69 8.30
CA HIS A 76 1.14 -13.59 9.42
C HIS A 76 1.02 -15.05 8.97
N VAL A 77 0.30 -15.31 7.87
CA VAL A 77 0.23 -16.64 7.25
C VAL A 77 1.64 -17.18 6.93
N PHE A 78 2.52 -16.35 6.37
CA PHE A 78 3.90 -16.75 6.08
C PHE A 78 4.73 -17.05 7.34
N ILE A 79 4.52 -16.31 8.43
CA ILE A 79 5.18 -16.60 9.71
C ILE A 79 4.71 -17.95 10.26
N CYS A 80 3.41 -18.23 10.20
CA CYS A 80 2.85 -19.52 10.63
C CYS A 80 3.38 -20.68 9.80
N ALA A 81 3.44 -20.55 8.47
CA ALA A 81 4.00 -21.57 7.59
C ALA A 81 5.46 -21.90 7.96
N LYS A 82 6.31 -20.89 8.14
CA LYS A 82 7.72 -21.07 8.56
C LYS A 82 7.89 -21.81 9.88
N ARG A 83 6.95 -21.64 10.83
CA ARG A 83 6.99 -22.35 12.13
C ARG A 83 6.71 -23.83 11.97
N VAL A 84 5.81 -24.20 11.06
CA VAL A 84 5.52 -25.60 10.74
C VAL A 84 6.76 -26.23 10.10
N ASP A 85 7.37 -25.57 9.12
CA ASP A 85 8.58 -26.07 8.46
C ASP A 85 9.74 -26.28 9.44
N ALA A 86 9.93 -25.36 10.39
CA ALA A 86 10.97 -25.45 11.40
C ALA A 86 10.73 -26.55 12.45
N SER A 87 9.47 -26.92 12.70
CA SER A 87 9.10 -27.97 13.66
C SER A 87 9.11 -29.37 13.04
N ALA A 88 9.29 -29.46 11.72
CA ALA A 88 9.42 -30.71 10.97
C ALA A 88 10.89 -31.15 10.79
N LEU A 89 11.86 -30.36 11.29
CA LEU A 89 13.30 -30.62 11.33
C LEU A 89 13.72 -31.04 12.74
#